data_AF-A0A352FJW2-F1
#
_entry.id   AF-A0A352FJW2-F1
#
_cell.length_a   1.000
_cell.length_b   1.000
_cell.length_c   1.000
_cell.angle_alpha   90.00
_cell.angle_beta   90.00
_cell.angle_gamma   90.00
#
_symmetry.space_group_name_H-M   'P 1'
#
loop_
_entity.id
_entity.type
_entity.pdbx_description
1 polymer ?
#
loop_
_entity_poly.entity_id
_entity_poly.type
_entity_poly.pdbx_seq_one_letter_code
_entity_poly.pdbx_strand_id
1 'polypeptide(L)'
;MSEEIVTLKSPITDQDHVAGPASAAITLVEYGNFECLQCGGAYRSLKQIRDVLADELRLVFRNFPMVQTHPRSLRAAEAAEAAAAQGQFWEMHDQLFTHQQALEDRDVLRYAKRLGLDTERFTRELAENVFLPKVQSAYEQSLFDEHVTGTPTIYLNGIRYTGTTDVQSLLEAIKQSDTEGRIQLPEKASQIRQLLRKLKQGRAALVGIVQ
;
A
#
# COMPACT_ATOMS: atom_id res chain seq x y z
N MET A 1 -30.72 -6.35 -9.51
CA MET A 1 -30.04 -6.84 -8.29
C MET A 1 -29.21 -5.69 -7.79
N SER A 2 -29.52 -5.14 -6.60
CA SER A 2 -28.69 -4.10 -6.00
C SER A 2 -27.33 -4.70 -5.66
N GLU A 3 -26.23 -4.06 -6.10
CA GLU A 3 -24.90 -4.40 -5.59
C GLU A 3 -24.90 -4.23 -4.07
N GLU A 4 -24.50 -5.28 -3.35
CA GLU A 4 -24.34 -5.22 -1.91
C GLU A 4 -23.13 -4.36 -1.58
N ILE A 5 -23.34 -3.29 -0.80
CA ILE A 5 -22.25 -2.41 -0.36
C ILE A 5 -21.48 -3.15 0.74
N VAL A 6 -20.27 -3.60 0.41
CA VAL A 6 -19.36 -4.21 1.38
C VAL A 6 -18.58 -3.11 2.08
N THR A 7 -18.62 -3.11 3.42
CA THR A 7 -17.94 -2.10 4.25
C THR A 7 -16.81 -2.71 5.06
N LEU A 8 -15.80 -1.89 5.37
CA LEU A 8 -14.71 -2.23 6.28
C LEU A 8 -15.25 -2.27 7.71
N LYS A 9 -15.17 -3.43 8.36
CA LYS A 9 -15.66 -3.60 9.74
C LYS A 9 -14.60 -3.21 10.77
N SER A 10 -13.35 -3.53 10.48
CA SER A 10 -12.22 -3.38 11.39
C SER A 10 -11.73 -1.94 11.39
N PRO A 11 -11.73 -1.24 12.55
CA PRO A 11 -11.27 0.13 12.62
C PRO A 11 -9.78 0.23 12.27
N ILE A 12 -9.33 1.42 11.92
CA ILE A 12 -7.91 1.71 11.77
C ILE A 12 -7.33 2.01 13.16
N THR A 13 -6.26 1.32 13.52
CA THR A 13 -5.65 1.34 14.86
C THR A 13 -4.19 1.76 14.82
N ASP A 14 -3.53 1.79 15.97
CA ASP A 14 -2.08 2.01 16.09
C ASP A 14 -1.23 0.82 15.62
N GLN A 15 -1.85 -0.34 15.40
CA GLN A 15 -1.20 -1.51 14.81
C GLN A 15 -1.08 -1.42 13.28
N ASP A 16 -1.85 -0.52 12.66
CA ASP A 16 -1.84 -0.30 11.23
C ASP A 16 -0.67 0.58 10.78
N HIS A 17 -0.17 0.29 9.59
CA HIS A 17 0.81 1.15 8.94
C HIS A 17 0.09 2.25 8.18
N VAL A 18 0.19 3.47 8.67
CA VAL A 18 -0.52 4.65 8.15
C VAL A 18 0.50 5.65 7.59
N ALA A 19 0.18 6.26 6.45
CA ALA A 19 0.84 7.48 6.00
C ALA A 19 -0.17 8.49 5.46
N GLY A 20 0.13 9.77 5.70
CA GLY A 20 -0.82 10.87 5.54
C GLY A 20 -1.56 11.16 6.85
N PRO A 21 -2.20 12.34 6.96
CA PRO A 21 -2.83 12.79 8.20
C PRO A 21 -4.14 12.04 8.49
N ALA A 22 -4.49 11.91 9.77
CA ALA A 22 -5.76 11.32 10.17
C ALA A 22 -6.99 12.12 9.69
N SER A 23 -6.81 13.40 9.38
CA SER A 23 -7.83 14.34 8.89
C SER A 23 -8.01 14.35 7.36
N ALA A 24 -7.24 13.54 6.62
CA ALA A 24 -7.34 13.44 5.17
C ALA A 24 -8.77 13.22 4.69
N ALA A 25 -9.15 13.78 3.53
CA ALA A 25 -10.47 13.56 2.94
C ALA A 25 -10.73 12.10 2.59
N ILE A 26 -9.68 11.40 2.15
CA ILE A 26 -9.74 9.99 1.81
C ILE A 26 -8.92 9.19 2.78
N THR A 27 -9.53 8.14 3.29
CA THR A 27 -8.82 7.01 3.86
C THR A 27 -8.91 5.82 2.90
N LEU A 28 -7.76 5.40 2.37
CA LEU A 28 -7.62 4.21 1.55
C LEU A 28 -6.98 3.11 2.39
N VAL A 29 -7.66 1.97 2.54
CA VAL A 29 -7.09 0.78 3.17
C VAL A 29 -6.81 -0.25 2.09
N GLU A 30 -5.56 -0.70 1.99
CA GLU A 30 -5.16 -1.80 1.11
C GLU A 30 -4.77 -3.02 1.94
N TYR A 31 -5.46 -4.14 1.68
CA TYR A 31 -4.96 -5.47 2.02
C TYR A 31 -4.10 -5.96 0.88
N GLY A 32 -2.80 -6.08 1.12
CA GLY A 32 -1.80 -6.25 0.06
C GLY A 32 -0.76 -7.32 0.37
N ASN A 33 -0.13 -7.79 -0.70
CA ASN A 33 0.93 -8.80 -0.69
C ASN A 33 2.07 -8.33 -1.60
N PHE A 34 3.28 -8.27 -1.06
CA PHE A 34 4.46 -7.75 -1.77
C PHE A 34 4.87 -8.54 -3.01
N GLU A 35 4.51 -9.82 -3.12
CA GLU A 35 4.82 -10.66 -4.29
C GLU A 35 3.70 -10.63 -5.36
N CYS A 36 2.52 -10.09 -5.04
CA CYS A 36 1.39 -10.02 -5.98
C CYS A 36 1.61 -8.96 -7.06
N LEU A 37 1.54 -9.36 -8.34
CA LEU A 37 1.70 -8.45 -9.47
C LEU A 37 0.63 -7.35 -9.51
N GLN A 38 -0.61 -7.66 -9.15
CA GLN A 38 -1.72 -6.71 -9.08
C GLN A 38 -1.52 -5.70 -7.95
N CYS A 39 -1.02 -6.13 -6.78
CA CYS A 39 -0.62 -5.22 -5.70
C CYS A 39 0.52 -4.30 -6.15
N GLY A 40 1.51 -4.83 -6.88
CA GLY A 40 2.54 -3.99 -7.50
C GLY A 40 1.99 -2.95 -8.49
N GLY A 41 0.93 -3.31 -9.22
CA GLY A 41 0.15 -2.38 -10.04
C GLY A 41 -0.49 -1.27 -9.20
N ALA A 42 -1.21 -1.64 -8.14
CA ALA A 42 -1.83 -0.72 -7.20
C ALA A 42 -0.79 0.22 -6.57
N TYR A 43 0.33 -0.32 -6.05
CA TYR A 43 1.46 0.46 -5.52
C TYR A 43 1.92 1.57 -6.48
N ARG A 44 2.16 1.24 -7.76
CA ARG A 44 2.60 2.23 -8.76
C ARG A 44 1.55 3.30 -9.01
N SER A 45 0.27 2.94 -8.99
CA SER A 45 -0.83 3.89 -9.13
C SER A 45 -0.96 4.77 -7.89
N LEU A 46 -0.96 4.18 -6.70
CA LEU A 46 -1.08 4.86 -5.41
C LEU A 46 0.08 5.81 -5.14
N LYS A 47 1.30 5.50 -5.59
CA LYS A 47 2.42 6.47 -5.56
C LYS A 47 2.10 7.73 -6.36
N GLN A 48 1.56 7.58 -7.57
CA GLN A 48 1.18 8.75 -8.40
C GLN A 48 0.00 9.52 -7.78
N ILE A 49 -0.95 8.81 -7.18
CA ILE A 49 -2.11 9.43 -6.52
C ILE A 49 -1.69 10.19 -5.27
N ARG A 50 -0.78 9.65 -4.46
CA ARG A 50 -0.19 10.35 -3.31
C ARG A 50 0.51 11.64 -3.73
N ASP A 51 1.21 11.65 -4.86
CA ASP A 51 1.82 12.90 -5.37
C ASP A 51 0.76 13.96 -5.75
N VAL A 52 -0.45 13.54 -6.14
CA VAL A 52 -1.56 14.44 -6.52
C VAL A 52 -2.32 14.93 -5.31
N LEU A 53 -2.68 14.02 -4.40
CA LEU A 53 -3.56 14.30 -3.26
C LEU A 53 -2.80 14.81 -2.04
N ALA A 54 -1.50 14.49 -1.91
CA ALA A 54 -0.69 14.86 -0.77
C ALA A 54 -1.41 14.58 0.57
N ASP A 55 -1.70 15.61 1.34
CA ASP A 55 -2.34 15.53 2.66
C ASP A 55 -3.84 15.17 2.62
N GLU A 56 -4.45 15.14 1.43
CA GLU A 56 -5.85 14.70 1.25
C GLU A 56 -6.00 13.16 1.25
N LEU A 57 -4.89 12.42 1.26
CA LEU A 57 -4.90 10.96 1.27
C LEU A 57 -4.20 10.39 2.51
N ARG A 58 -4.96 9.66 3.32
CA ARG A 58 -4.48 8.72 4.33
C ARG A 58 -4.46 7.32 3.73
N LEU A 59 -3.27 6.78 3.48
CA LEU A 59 -3.11 5.39 3.03
C LEU A 59 -2.74 4.50 4.20
N VAL A 60 -3.48 3.40 4.32
CA VAL A 60 -3.28 2.33 5.29
C VAL A 60 -2.94 1.04 4.55
N PHE A 61 -1.90 0.36 4.97
CA PHE A 61 -1.51 -0.93 4.39
C PHE A 61 -1.61 -2.04 5.44
N ARG A 62 -2.31 -3.13 5.08
CA ARG A 62 -2.48 -4.34 5.89
C ARG A 62 -1.88 -5.53 5.15
N ASN A 63 -0.93 -6.20 5.78
CA ASN A 63 -0.29 -7.40 5.22
C ASN A 63 -1.31 -8.53 5.03
N PHE A 64 -1.39 -9.09 3.82
CA PHE A 64 -2.22 -10.26 3.49
C PHE A 64 -1.40 -11.29 2.69
N PRO A 65 -0.43 -11.99 3.31
CA PRO A 65 0.44 -12.91 2.60
C PRO A 65 -0.32 -14.18 2.16
N MET A 66 -0.28 -14.50 0.87
CA MET A 66 -0.94 -15.67 0.29
C MET A 66 0.10 -16.75 -0.07
N VAL A 67 0.66 -17.41 0.95
CA VAL A 67 1.84 -18.30 0.82
C VAL A 67 1.66 -19.42 -0.21
N GLN A 68 0.44 -19.92 -0.42
CA GLN A 68 0.16 -20.99 -1.39
C GLN A 68 0.43 -20.56 -2.84
N THR A 69 0.20 -19.29 -3.18
CA THR A 69 0.39 -18.75 -4.54
C THR A 69 1.59 -17.80 -4.63
N HIS A 70 2.05 -17.30 -3.48
CA HIS A 70 3.11 -16.32 -3.33
C HIS A 70 4.02 -16.74 -2.16
N PRO A 71 4.95 -17.69 -2.39
CA PRO A 71 5.72 -18.33 -1.32
C PRO A 71 6.62 -17.36 -0.54
N ARG A 72 6.98 -16.21 -1.11
CA ARG A 72 7.83 -15.18 -0.47
C ARG A 72 7.01 -14.08 0.22
N SER A 73 5.69 -14.08 0.05
CA SER A 73 4.80 -13.04 0.60
C SER A 73 4.89 -12.90 2.12
N LEU A 74 4.93 -14.02 2.85
CA LEU A 74 5.03 -14.01 4.31
C LEU A 74 6.37 -13.45 4.78
N ARG A 75 7.47 -13.90 4.17
CA ARG A 75 8.81 -13.39 4.51
C ARG A 75 8.95 -11.90 4.21
N ALA A 76 8.38 -11.43 3.10
CA ALA A 76 8.35 -10.01 2.77
C ALA A 76 7.51 -9.19 3.78
N ALA A 77 6.38 -9.73 4.24
CA ALA A 77 5.57 -9.11 5.28
C ALA A 77 6.33 -9.00 6.61
N GLU A 78 7.01 -10.06 7.05
CA GLU A 78 7.86 -10.02 8.24
C GLU A 78 9.02 -9.02 8.12
N ALA A 79 9.63 -8.93 6.94
CA ALA A 79 10.66 -7.92 6.66
C ALA A 79 10.12 -6.48 6.78
N ALA A 80 8.89 -6.24 6.32
CA ALA A 80 8.24 -4.95 6.47
C ALA A 80 7.95 -4.64 7.95
N GLU A 81 7.48 -5.61 8.74
CA GLU A 81 7.25 -5.44 10.18
C GLU A 81 8.54 -5.23 10.98
N ALA A 82 9.63 -5.93 10.63
CA ALA A 82 10.94 -5.72 11.24
C ALA A 82 11.48 -4.31 10.96
N ALA A 83 11.27 -3.80 9.75
CA ALA A 83 11.56 -2.40 9.43
C ALA A 83 10.63 -1.42 10.17
N ALA A 84 9.36 -1.76 10.34
CA ALA A 84 8.42 -0.96 11.13
C ALA A 84 8.85 -0.82 12.59
N ALA A 85 9.37 -1.89 13.18
CA ALA A 85 9.90 -1.88 14.54
C ALA A 85 11.19 -1.03 14.71
N GLN A 86 11.69 -0.48 13.60
CA GLN A 86 12.78 0.49 13.52
C GLN A 86 12.33 1.83 12.89
N GLY A 87 11.03 2.04 12.71
CA GLY A 87 10.45 3.29 12.23
C GLY A 87 10.46 3.48 10.72
N GLN A 88 10.75 2.44 9.92
CA GLN A 88 10.92 2.54 8.46
C GLN A 88 10.04 1.56 7.68
N PHE A 89 8.78 1.41 8.09
CA PHE A 89 7.83 0.55 7.38
C PHE A 89 7.67 0.96 5.92
N TRP A 90 7.39 2.24 5.66
CA TRP A 90 7.03 2.72 4.31
C TRP A 90 8.23 2.67 3.35
N GLU A 91 9.42 2.92 3.85
CA GLU A 91 10.65 2.79 3.08
C GLU A 91 10.93 1.34 2.71
N MET A 92 10.71 0.40 3.63
CA MET A 92 10.83 -1.03 3.32
C MET A 92 9.72 -1.49 2.37
N HIS A 93 8.48 -1.08 2.60
CA HIS A 93 7.34 -1.31 1.71
C HIS A 93 7.67 -0.89 0.26
N ASP A 94 8.25 0.30 0.09
CA ASP A 94 8.70 0.80 -1.20
C ASP A 94 9.82 -0.05 -1.82
N GLN A 95 10.79 -0.52 -1.02
CA GLN A 95 11.84 -1.42 -1.50
C GLN A 95 11.26 -2.75 -1.98
N LEU A 96 10.36 -3.36 -1.20
CA LEU A 96 9.74 -4.64 -1.50
C LEU A 96 8.90 -4.57 -2.78
N PHE A 97 8.04 -3.56 -2.93
CA PHE A 97 7.24 -3.39 -4.14
C PHE A 97 8.05 -2.95 -5.36
N THR A 98 9.14 -2.22 -5.18
CA THR A 98 10.05 -1.90 -6.29
C THR A 98 10.77 -3.16 -6.81
N HIS A 99 11.01 -4.15 -5.95
CA HIS A 99 11.81 -5.35 -6.27
C HIS A 99 11.04 -6.66 -6.05
N GLN A 100 9.78 -6.76 -6.49
CA GLN A 100 8.89 -7.91 -6.21
C GLN A 100 9.44 -9.28 -6.63
N GLN A 101 10.40 -9.33 -7.56
CA GLN A 101 11.03 -10.58 -8.01
C GLN A 101 12.19 -11.04 -7.10
N ALA A 102 12.65 -10.18 -6.18
CA ALA A 102 13.81 -10.37 -5.32
C ALA A 102 13.40 -10.11 -3.85
N LEU A 103 12.76 -11.11 -3.25
CA LEU A 103 12.17 -11.08 -1.90
C LEU A 103 12.72 -12.20 -1.01
N GLU A 104 13.87 -12.78 -1.33
CA GLU A 104 14.54 -13.76 -0.46
C GLU A 104 15.25 -13.05 0.71
N ASP A 105 15.64 -13.80 1.75
CA ASP A 105 16.32 -13.27 2.94
C ASP A 105 17.53 -12.38 2.59
N ARG A 106 18.34 -12.78 1.60
CA ARG A 106 19.49 -12.00 1.10
C ARG A 106 19.06 -10.66 0.49
N ASP A 107 17.90 -10.62 -0.16
CA ASP A 107 17.41 -9.44 -0.84
C ASP A 107 16.84 -8.44 0.16
N VAL A 108 15.99 -8.92 1.07
CA VAL A 108 15.38 -8.07 2.11
C VAL A 108 16.43 -7.53 3.08
N LEU A 109 17.47 -8.31 3.41
CA LEU A 109 18.61 -7.83 4.19
C LEU A 109 19.40 -6.74 3.44
N ARG A 110 19.57 -6.88 2.13
CA ARG A 110 20.19 -5.83 1.30
C ARG A 110 19.35 -4.55 1.32
N TYR A 111 18.02 -4.65 1.32
CA TYR A 111 17.15 -3.48 1.43
C TYR A 111 17.27 -2.84 2.81
N ALA A 112 17.23 -3.63 3.89
CA ALA A 112 17.45 -3.13 5.25
C ALA A 112 18.77 -2.36 5.39
N LYS A 113 19.86 -2.89 4.82
CA LYS A 113 21.16 -2.21 4.76
C LYS A 113 21.11 -0.88 4.01
N ARG A 114 20.41 -0.81 2.88
CA ARG A 114 20.26 0.44 2.10
C ARG A 114 19.49 1.50 2.86
N LEU A 115 18.54 1.09 3.69
CA LEU A 115 17.71 1.98 4.49
C LEU A 115 18.41 2.44 5.79
N GLY A 116 19.57 1.87 6.11
CA GLY A 116 20.33 2.20 7.32
C GLY A 116 19.77 1.57 8.59
N LEU A 117 19.02 0.47 8.46
CA LEU A 117 18.52 -0.30 9.60
C LEU A 117 19.65 -1.00 10.35
N ASP A 118 19.41 -1.31 11.62
CA ASP A 118 20.23 -2.27 12.36
C ASP A 118 20.04 -3.66 11.75
N THR A 119 21.00 -4.05 10.91
CA THR A 119 20.95 -5.31 10.18
C THR A 119 21.16 -6.53 11.06
N GLU A 120 21.86 -6.41 12.19
CA GLU A 120 22.05 -7.53 13.12
C GLU A 120 20.72 -7.84 13.83
N ARG A 121 20.04 -6.79 14.31
CA ARG A 121 18.68 -6.89 14.85
C ARG A 121 17.72 -7.44 13.80
N PHE A 122 17.72 -6.88 12.60
CA PHE A 122 16.82 -7.27 11.52
C PHE A 122 17.00 -8.74 11.12
N THR A 123 18.25 -9.21 10.95
CA THR A 123 18.53 -10.61 10.63
C THR A 123 18.08 -11.55 11.74
N ARG A 124 18.31 -11.19 13.01
CA ARG A 124 17.83 -11.98 14.15
C ARG A 124 16.31 -12.07 14.17
N GLU A 125 15.62 -10.94 14.03
CA GLU A 125 14.15 -10.88 14.03
C GLU A 125 13.52 -11.74 12.92
N LEU A 126 14.12 -11.75 11.72
CA LEU A 126 13.70 -12.62 10.63
C LEU A 126 14.00 -14.11 10.90
N ALA A 127 15.18 -14.44 11.43
CA ALA A 127 15.55 -15.82 11.72
C ALA A 127 14.68 -16.45 12.82
N GLU A 128 14.31 -15.65 13.82
CA GLU A 128 13.45 -16.06 14.94
C GLU A 128 11.95 -15.93 14.62
N ASN A 129 11.61 -15.38 13.45
CA ASN A 129 10.23 -15.10 13.03
C ASN A 129 9.46 -14.26 14.06
N VAL A 130 10.10 -13.22 14.60
CA VAL A 130 9.55 -12.38 15.69
C VAL A 130 8.20 -11.78 15.32
N PHE A 131 7.99 -11.43 14.06
CA PHE A 131 6.77 -10.79 13.58
C PHE A 131 5.76 -11.77 12.94
N LEU A 132 6.09 -13.05 12.83
CA LEU A 132 5.19 -14.06 12.29
C LEU A 132 3.84 -14.10 13.00
N PRO A 133 3.74 -14.10 14.35
CA PRO A 133 2.46 -14.10 15.03
C PRO A 133 1.60 -12.87 14.69
N LYS A 134 2.23 -11.69 14.55
CA LYS A 134 1.53 -10.45 14.16
C LYS A 134 0.95 -10.58 12.75
N VAL A 135 1.75 -11.02 11.79
CA VAL A 135 1.34 -11.17 10.39
C VAL A 135 0.26 -12.22 10.23
N GLN A 136 0.38 -13.38 10.91
CA GLN A 136 -0.63 -14.43 10.88
C GLN A 136 -1.95 -13.99 11.50
N SER A 137 -1.90 -13.33 12.66
CA SER A 137 -3.12 -12.83 13.31
C SER A 137 -3.84 -11.80 12.45
N ALA A 138 -3.11 -10.87 11.83
CA ALA A 138 -3.70 -9.89 10.91
C ALA A 138 -4.31 -10.55 9.66
N TYR A 139 -3.63 -11.56 9.10
CA TYR A 139 -4.15 -12.35 7.98
C TYR A 139 -5.46 -13.07 8.36
N GLU A 140 -5.48 -13.78 9.48
CA GLU A 140 -6.68 -14.49 9.96
C GLU A 140 -7.85 -13.52 10.20
N GLN A 141 -7.63 -12.42 10.91
CA GLN A 141 -8.66 -11.40 11.15
C GLN A 141 -9.25 -10.87 9.84
N SER A 142 -8.42 -10.60 8.84
CA SER A 142 -8.91 -10.12 7.55
C SER A 142 -9.75 -11.14 6.77
N LEU A 143 -9.55 -12.44 6.98
CA LEU A 143 -10.42 -13.49 6.44
C LEU A 143 -11.79 -13.48 7.14
N PHE A 144 -11.81 -13.37 8.47
CA PHE A 144 -13.03 -13.47 9.27
C PHE A 144 -13.88 -12.19 9.25
N ASP A 145 -13.26 -11.04 9.46
CA ASP A 145 -13.98 -9.78 9.60
C ASP A 145 -14.39 -9.25 8.23
N GLU A 146 -13.42 -9.16 7.32
CA GLU A 146 -13.57 -8.48 6.03
C GLU A 146 -13.84 -9.40 4.84
N HIS A 147 -13.74 -10.72 5.03
CA HIS A 147 -13.89 -11.72 3.96
C HIS A 147 -12.98 -11.39 2.77
N VAL A 148 -11.73 -11.02 3.06
CA VAL A 148 -10.71 -10.80 2.04
C VAL A 148 -10.36 -12.16 1.43
N THR A 149 -10.59 -12.33 0.13
CA THR A 149 -10.33 -13.59 -0.60
C THR A 149 -9.16 -13.46 -1.59
N GLY A 150 -8.57 -12.26 -1.69
CA GLY A 150 -7.51 -11.98 -2.64
C GLY A 150 -6.95 -10.57 -2.49
N THR A 151 -5.85 -10.34 -3.21
CA THR A 151 -5.10 -9.08 -3.14
C THR A 151 -4.90 -8.47 -4.55
N PRO A 152 -4.88 -7.13 -4.67
CA PRO A 152 -5.21 -6.18 -3.61
C PRO A 152 -6.71 -6.18 -3.32
N THR A 153 -7.09 -6.05 -2.05
CA THR A 153 -8.45 -5.64 -1.67
C THR A 153 -8.37 -4.23 -1.12
N ILE A 154 -9.14 -3.31 -1.71
CA ILE A 154 -9.07 -1.88 -1.40
C ILE A 154 -10.41 -1.42 -0.80
N TYR A 155 -10.34 -0.56 0.22
CA TYR A 155 -11.47 0.19 0.74
C TYR A 155 -11.20 1.69 0.62
N LEU A 156 -12.19 2.45 0.18
CA LEU A 156 -12.18 3.92 0.11
C LEU A 156 -13.23 4.44 1.09
N ASN A 157 -12.81 5.20 2.10
CA ASN A 157 -13.69 5.71 3.16
C ASN A 157 -14.58 4.62 3.77
N GLY A 158 -14.01 3.42 3.94
CA GLY A 158 -14.69 2.27 4.51
C GLY A 158 -15.58 1.47 3.54
N ILE A 159 -15.70 1.86 2.27
CA ILE A 159 -16.46 1.12 1.25
C ILE A 159 -15.51 0.34 0.36
N ARG A 160 -15.79 -0.95 0.12
CA ARG A 160 -14.95 -1.81 -0.72
C ARG A 160 -14.98 -1.33 -2.17
N TYR A 161 -13.78 -1.11 -2.72
CA TYR A 161 -13.58 -0.77 -4.11
C TYR A 161 -13.43 -2.05 -4.96
N THR A 162 -14.20 -2.15 -6.05
CA THR A 162 -14.24 -3.32 -6.94
C THR A 162 -13.74 -3.03 -8.36
N GLY A 163 -13.28 -1.80 -8.62
CA GLY A 163 -12.78 -1.38 -9.93
C GLY A 163 -11.30 -1.73 -10.16
N THR A 164 -10.76 -1.27 -11.30
CA THR A 164 -9.36 -1.46 -11.68
C THR A 164 -8.43 -0.56 -10.89
N THR A 165 -7.22 -1.03 -10.59
CA THR A 165 -6.24 -0.28 -9.79
C THR A 165 -5.37 0.67 -10.61
N ASP A 166 -5.76 1.00 -11.84
CA ASP A 166 -5.07 2.05 -12.59
C ASP A 166 -5.39 3.44 -12.02
N VAL A 167 -4.51 4.39 -12.28
CA VAL A 167 -4.58 5.73 -11.69
C VAL A 167 -5.90 6.44 -12.02
N GLN A 168 -6.44 6.26 -13.23
CA GLN A 168 -7.65 6.97 -13.62
C GLN A 168 -8.85 6.44 -12.84
N SER A 169 -9.03 5.11 -12.83
CA SER A 169 -10.15 4.47 -12.13
C SER A 169 -10.11 4.70 -10.62
N LEU A 170 -8.92 4.70 -10.00
CA LEU A 170 -8.78 5.03 -8.58
C LEU A 170 -9.08 6.51 -8.29
N LEU A 171 -8.64 7.47 -9.12
CA LEU A 171 -8.95 8.89 -8.92
C LEU A 171 -10.44 9.19 -9.10
N GLU A 172 -11.11 8.54 -10.05
CA GLU A 172 -12.56 8.64 -10.24
C GLU A 172 -13.31 8.09 -9.01
N ALA A 173 -12.89 6.93 -8.49
CA ALA A 173 -13.48 6.34 -7.29
C ALA A 173 -13.22 7.19 -6.03
N ILE A 174 -12.01 7.72 -5.88
CA ILE A 174 -11.65 8.65 -4.80
C ILE A 174 -12.59 9.85 -4.82
N LYS A 175 -12.76 10.47 -5.98
CA LYS A 175 -13.66 11.61 -6.13
C LYS A 175 -15.10 11.27 -5.75
N GLN A 176 -15.59 10.10 -6.13
CA GLN A 176 -16.95 9.65 -5.75
C GLN A 176 -17.08 9.38 -4.26
N SER A 177 -16.00 8.95 -3.60
CA SER A 177 -15.98 8.69 -2.15
C SER A 177 -15.81 9.94 -1.28
N ASP A 178 -15.48 11.08 -1.88
CA ASP A 178 -15.40 12.39 -1.22
C ASP A 178 -16.78 13.07 -1.19
N THR A 179 -17.65 12.60 -0.30
CA THR A 179 -19.03 13.07 -0.17
C THR A 179 -19.14 14.52 0.32
N GLU A 180 -18.08 15.05 0.93
CA GLU A 180 -17.99 16.42 1.43
C GLU A 180 -17.41 17.40 0.39
N GLY A 181 -16.90 16.89 -0.74
CA GLY A 181 -16.33 17.71 -1.81
C GLY A 181 -15.04 18.45 -1.40
N ARG A 182 -14.25 17.86 -0.49
CA ARG A 182 -12.98 18.45 -0.02
C ARG A 182 -11.86 18.36 -1.05
N ILE A 183 -11.94 17.41 -1.98
CA ILE A 183 -10.90 17.12 -2.95
C ILE A 183 -11.13 17.88 -4.25
N GLN A 184 -10.12 18.66 -4.64
CA GLN A 184 -10.13 19.38 -5.91
C GLN A 184 -9.45 18.56 -7.02
N LEU A 185 -10.15 17.55 -7.54
CA LEU A 185 -9.72 16.80 -8.73
C LEU A 185 -10.46 17.26 -9.99
N PRO A 186 -9.80 17.28 -11.17
CA PRO A 186 -10.46 17.65 -12.41
C PRO A 186 -11.71 16.80 -12.71
N GLU A 187 -12.78 17.44 -13.18
CA GLU A 187 -14.06 16.79 -13.51
C GLU A 187 -13.94 15.79 -14.66
N LYS A 188 -13.17 16.15 -15.69
CA LYS A 188 -13.12 15.37 -16.92
C LYS A 188 -11.94 14.41 -16.87
N ALA A 189 -12.18 13.15 -17.26
CA ALA A 189 -11.12 12.15 -17.43
C ALA A 189 -9.97 12.64 -18.35
N SER A 190 -10.26 13.47 -19.37
CA SER A 190 -9.23 14.09 -20.21
C SER A 190 -8.30 15.04 -19.45
N GLN A 191 -8.82 15.76 -18.45
CA GLN A 191 -8.06 16.66 -17.60
C GLN A 191 -7.25 15.90 -16.55
N ILE A 192 -7.80 14.81 -15.99
CA ILE A 192 -7.04 13.88 -15.14
C ILE A 192 -5.85 13.33 -15.92
N ARG A 193 -6.06 12.84 -17.15
CA ARG A 193 -4.96 12.37 -18.02
C ARG A 193 -3.92 13.46 -18.28
N GLN A 194 -4.35 14.71 -18.49
CA GLN A 194 -3.44 15.84 -18.69
C GLN A 194 -2.63 16.17 -17.43
N LEU A 195 -3.26 16.16 -16.25
CA LEU A 195 -2.60 16.36 -14.96
C LEU A 195 -1.52 15.29 -14.74
N LEU A 196 -1.85 14.02 -14.93
CA LEU A 196 -0.91 12.91 -14.79
C LEU A 196 0.26 13.02 -15.78
N ARG A 197 0.00 13.45 -17.02
CA ARG A 197 1.07 13.69 -18.01
C ARG A 197 2.01 14.81 -17.56
N LYS A 198 1.48 15.91 -17.04
CA LYS A 198 2.29 17.03 -16.52
C LYS A 198 3.14 16.60 -15.32
N LEU A 199 2.58 15.84 -14.38
CA LEU A 199 3.32 15.34 -13.22
C LEU A 199 4.47 14.42 -13.63
N LYS A 200 4.25 13.51 -14.58
CA LYS A 200 5.31 12.66 -15.15
C LYS A 200 6.42 13.48 -15.81
N GLN A 201 6.07 14.53 -16.55
CA GLN A 201 7.05 15.41 -17.20
C GLN A 201 7.86 16.24 -16.20
N GLY A 202 7.21 16.77 -15.16
CA GLY A 202 7.89 17.50 -14.08
C GLY A 202 8.88 16.64 -13.30
N ARG A 203 8.51 15.38 -13.02
CA ARG A 203 9.44 14.41 -12.40
C ARG A 203 10.63 14.08 -13.30
N ALA A 204 10.41 13.84 -14.59
CA ALA A 204 11.51 13.58 -15.52
C ALA A 204 12.48 14.77 -15.60
N ALA A 205 11.97 16.00 -15.56
CA ALA A 205 12.79 17.21 -15.52
C ALA A 205 13.58 17.35 -14.20
N LEU A 206 12.98 17.03 -13.05
CA LEU A 206 13.66 17.06 -11.76
C LEU A 206 14.76 15.99 -11.63
N VAL A 207 14.52 14.78 -12.16
CA VAL A 207 15.52 13.70 -12.17
C VAL A 207 16.68 14.00 -13.12
N GLY A 208 16.42 14.68 -14.24
CA GLY A 208 17.45 15.09 -15.20
C GLY A 208 18.34 16.26 -14.76
N ILE A 209 18.00 16.96 -13.68
CA ILE A 209 18.82 18.06 -13.11
C ILE A 209 19.81 17.53 -12.05
N VAL A 210 19.62 16.30 -11.56
CA VAL A 210 20.44 15.68 -10.50
C VAL A 210 21.43 14.63 -11.09
N GLN A 211 21.79 14.76 -12.37
CA GLN A 211 22.87 14.01 -13.03
C GLN A 211 23.97 14.95 -13.50
#